data_AF-A0AAD1RF65-F1
#
_entry.id   AF-A0AAD1RF65-F1
#
_cell.length_a   1.000
_cell.length_b   1.000
_cell.length_c   1.000
_cell.angle_alpha   90.00
_cell.angle_beta   90.00
_cell.angle_gamma   90.00
#
_symmetry.space_group_name_H-M   'P 1'
#
loop_
_entity.id
_entity.type
_entity.pdbx_description
1 polymer ?
#
loop_
_entity_poly.entity_id
_entity_poly.type
_entity_poly.pdbx_seq_one_letter_code
_entity_poly.pdbx_strand_id
1 'polypeptide(L)'
;MGKSRRPHTPGPSQAGSPGRTSGPMDGYVCTPRDMRSAPAASKMAPASPGDSSSDSLTQGSPRGDTLAHISSELAKITANMLSRADKAEMLAEIRTAIREEVMEVRKDLTALEQRVEALEADRAQTVQHQQATDTATTRQELLTDLFTHILGDRAPEDYGIERAHRALRPLSPEGPPRDVICCLLSYALKDGIMRAARNQQNIAFRDGQVSLYQDLSALTLEARRALRPVTAILRERRIPYKWGFPFSLQARVGQTWHIIRWPADVPRFLRATSLPAVTISNWVLERQPQHPRAVSDRPGTGLTGSGFRRGGPDSHEE
;
A
#
# COMPACT_ATOMS: atom_id res chain seq x y z
N MET A 1 -8.82 -27.22 64.77
CA MET A 1 -7.48 -26.99 65.33
C MET A 1 -6.47 -27.45 64.29
N GLY A 2 -5.57 -26.70 63.68
CA GLY A 2 -5.12 -25.32 63.79
C GLY A 2 -3.83 -25.21 62.96
N LYS A 3 -3.53 -23.99 62.49
CA LYS A 3 -2.26 -23.48 61.93
C LYS A 3 -2.12 -23.40 60.40
N SER A 4 -2.65 -22.27 59.91
CA SER A 4 -2.07 -21.32 58.94
C SER A 4 -0.58 -21.45 58.64
N ARG A 5 -0.23 -21.26 57.35
CA ARG A 5 0.98 -20.55 56.87
C ARG A 5 0.81 -20.12 55.39
N ARG A 6 0.62 -18.80 55.17
CA ARG A 6 1.13 -18.02 54.01
C ARG A 6 2.54 -17.50 54.41
N PRO A 7 3.50 -17.11 53.52
CA PRO A 7 3.45 -15.97 52.55
C PRO A 7 4.20 -16.33 51.22
N HIS A 8 4.34 -15.53 50.15
CA HIS A 8 4.85 -14.17 49.98
C HIS A 8 4.54 -13.68 48.54
N THR A 9 4.16 -12.42 48.41
CA THR A 9 4.15 -11.61 47.17
C THR A 9 5.38 -10.70 47.15
N PRO A 10 5.98 -10.40 45.97
CA PRO A 10 6.79 -9.20 45.79
C PRO A 10 6.00 -8.11 45.04
N GLY A 11 6.07 -6.89 45.58
CA GLY A 11 5.53 -5.65 45.00
C GLY A 11 6.47 -4.98 43.98
N PRO A 12 6.11 -3.77 43.50
CA PRO A 12 6.47 -3.26 42.18
C PRO A 12 7.74 -2.40 42.18
N SER A 13 8.45 -2.36 41.05
CA SER A 13 9.54 -1.41 40.79
C SER A 13 9.08 -0.36 39.79
N GLN A 14 9.17 0.91 40.19
CA GLN A 14 9.02 2.10 39.36
C GLN A 14 10.38 2.55 38.81
N ALA A 15 10.40 2.89 37.52
CA ALA A 15 11.23 3.91 36.86
C ALA A 15 10.70 3.95 35.41
N GLY A 16 10.24 5.03 34.79
CA GLY A 16 10.76 6.39 34.72
C GLY A 16 10.74 6.77 33.22
N SER A 17 9.76 7.59 32.81
CA SER A 17 9.55 8.24 31.49
C SER A 17 10.76 9.11 31.07
N PRO A 18 10.88 9.71 29.84
CA PRO A 18 9.86 10.23 28.90
C PRO A 18 10.06 9.80 27.42
N GLY A 19 9.10 9.85 26.50
CA GLY A 19 8.19 10.93 26.16
C GLY A 19 8.77 11.73 24.98
N ARG A 20 8.33 11.45 23.75
CA ARG A 20 8.39 12.43 22.66
C ARG A 20 7.27 12.21 21.64
N THR A 21 6.60 13.33 21.42
CA THR A 21 5.36 13.60 20.70
C THR A 21 5.62 14.03 19.26
N SER A 22 4.52 14.20 18.52
CA SER A 22 4.34 14.85 17.19
C SER A 22 4.88 14.05 16.00
N GLY A 23 4.14 13.79 14.93
CA GLY A 23 2.98 14.49 14.36
C GLY A 23 3.24 14.61 12.85
N PRO A 24 2.22 14.57 11.98
CA PRO A 24 2.34 14.11 10.60
C PRO A 24 2.53 15.25 9.60
N MET A 25 3.24 15.01 8.49
CA MET A 25 3.12 15.84 7.28
C MET A 25 3.30 15.00 6.00
N ASP A 26 2.26 15.07 5.18
CA ASP A 26 2.14 14.91 3.73
C ASP A 26 3.47 14.90 2.96
N GLY A 27 3.76 14.02 1.98
CA GLY A 27 2.88 13.48 0.95
C GLY A 27 3.09 14.22 -0.36
N TYR A 28 4.15 13.92 -1.15
CA TYR A 28 4.15 14.17 -2.61
C TYR A 28 5.05 13.16 -3.37
N VAL A 29 4.53 12.77 -4.53
CA VAL A 29 4.92 11.66 -5.41
C VAL A 29 5.27 12.22 -6.80
N CYS A 30 6.13 11.48 -7.54
CA CYS A 30 6.49 11.54 -8.97
C CYS A 30 7.51 12.62 -9.39
N THR A 31 8.74 12.32 -9.88
CA THR A 31 9.21 11.52 -11.06
C THR A 31 8.73 12.05 -12.42
N PRO A 32 9.41 11.75 -13.55
CA PRO A 32 10.77 12.16 -13.91
C PRO A 32 10.81 12.76 -15.34
N ARG A 33 11.75 13.66 -15.65
CA ARG A 33 12.30 13.67 -17.03
C ARG A 33 13.65 14.33 -17.14
N ASP A 34 14.54 13.53 -17.70
CA ASP A 34 15.86 13.83 -18.22
C ASP A 34 15.92 15.18 -18.95
N MET A 35 16.87 16.03 -18.56
CA MET A 35 17.66 16.74 -19.54
C MET A 35 19.12 16.41 -19.31
N ARG A 36 19.62 15.55 -20.20
CA ARG A 36 21.03 15.25 -20.38
C ARG A 36 21.79 16.53 -20.69
N SER A 37 22.98 16.57 -20.10
CA SER A 37 24.11 17.41 -20.43
C SER A 37 24.32 17.63 -21.93
N ALA A 38 24.42 18.91 -22.31
CA ALA A 38 25.58 19.53 -22.97
C ALA A 38 26.08 18.93 -24.33
N PRO A 39 27.14 19.49 -24.94
CA PRO A 39 27.08 20.64 -25.83
C PRO A 39 27.70 20.33 -27.20
N ALA A 40 27.45 21.15 -28.23
CA ALA A 40 28.33 21.16 -29.39
C ALA A 40 28.33 22.53 -30.08
N ALA A 41 29.55 23.02 -30.26
CA ALA A 41 29.94 24.28 -30.86
C ALA A 41 29.86 24.26 -32.40
N SER A 42 30.33 25.39 -32.98
CA SER A 42 30.60 25.67 -34.40
C SER A 42 29.39 26.14 -35.21
N LYS A 43 29.46 27.14 -36.09
CA LYS A 43 30.55 27.90 -36.73
C LYS A 43 29.87 29.07 -37.48
N MET A 44 30.52 30.25 -37.50
CA MET A 44 30.82 31.14 -38.67
C MET A 44 29.78 31.24 -39.83
N ALA A 45 29.46 32.36 -40.48
CA ALA A 45 29.99 33.73 -40.64
C ALA A 45 28.87 34.57 -41.38
N PRO A 46 29.15 35.62 -42.18
CA PRO A 46 29.43 37.01 -41.82
C PRO A 46 28.40 38.04 -42.37
N ALA A 47 28.58 39.31 -41.94
CA ALA A 47 28.27 40.64 -42.51
C ALA A 47 27.33 40.75 -43.75
N SER A 48 26.44 41.74 -43.89
CA SER A 48 26.71 43.19 -44.01
C SER A 48 25.37 44.01 -44.10
N PRO A 49 25.27 45.24 -44.68
CA PRO A 49 24.81 46.42 -43.94
C PRO A 49 23.56 47.10 -44.56
N GLY A 50 23.06 48.16 -43.93
CA GLY A 50 22.11 49.12 -44.50
C GLY A 50 21.80 50.18 -43.45
N ASP A 51 22.25 51.43 -43.62
CA ASP A 51 21.53 52.52 -44.31
C ASP A 51 20.06 52.60 -43.88
N SER A 52 19.45 53.72 -43.55
CA SER A 52 19.76 55.15 -43.50
C SER A 52 18.47 55.74 -42.88
N SER A 53 18.48 56.81 -42.12
CA SER A 53 18.02 58.14 -42.58
C SER A 53 17.37 58.86 -41.40
N SER A 54 17.59 60.16 -41.39
CA SER A 54 16.91 61.18 -40.60
C SER A 54 15.39 61.15 -40.75
N ASP A 55 14.64 61.48 -39.69
CA ASP A 55 13.85 62.71 -39.71
C ASP A 55 13.15 63.01 -38.38
N SER A 56 13.23 64.29 -38.04
CA SER A 56 12.45 65.00 -37.04
C SER A 56 10.95 65.01 -37.35
N LEU A 57 10.09 64.91 -36.33
CA LEU A 57 9.12 65.97 -35.96
C LEU A 57 8.16 65.51 -34.84
N THR A 58 8.02 66.42 -33.90
CA THR A 58 7.11 66.53 -32.75
C THR A 58 5.64 66.23 -33.03
N GLN A 59 4.97 65.49 -32.13
CA GLN A 59 3.61 65.84 -31.67
C GLN A 59 3.43 65.51 -30.18
N GLY A 60 2.99 66.51 -29.42
CA GLY A 60 2.74 66.44 -27.98
C GLY A 60 1.53 65.58 -27.61
N SER A 61 1.64 64.87 -26.49
CA SER A 61 0.55 64.18 -25.81
C SER A 61 1.01 63.91 -24.36
N PRO A 62 0.11 63.82 -23.35
CA PRO A 62 0.45 63.85 -21.92
C PRO A 62 1.00 62.50 -21.45
N ARG A 63 2.06 62.03 -22.11
CA ARG A 63 2.72 60.75 -21.86
C ARG A 63 3.73 60.82 -20.72
N GLY A 64 4.17 62.01 -20.34
CA GLY A 64 5.20 62.23 -19.31
C GLY A 64 4.76 61.71 -17.94
N ASP A 65 3.55 62.03 -17.51
CA ASP A 65 3.03 61.64 -16.18
C ASP A 65 2.71 60.15 -16.13
N THR A 66 2.16 59.58 -17.21
CA THR A 66 1.94 58.13 -17.31
C THR A 66 3.24 57.34 -17.37
N LEU A 67 4.27 57.84 -18.06
CA LEU A 67 5.58 57.20 -18.12
C LEU A 67 6.30 57.26 -16.77
N ALA A 68 6.19 58.38 -16.06
CA ALA A 68 6.74 58.53 -14.72
C ALA A 68 6.03 57.61 -13.71
N HIS A 69 4.70 57.50 -13.80
CA HIS A 69 3.93 56.60 -12.97
C HIS A 69 4.24 55.13 -13.25
N ILE A 70 4.29 54.73 -14.53
CA ILE A 70 4.68 53.37 -14.94
C ILE A 70 6.12 53.07 -14.54
N SER A 71 7.05 54.03 -14.68
CA SER A 71 8.45 53.88 -14.25
C SER A 71 8.57 53.71 -12.73
N SER A 72 7.78 54.45 -11.95
CA SER A 72 7.69 54.29 -10.49
C SER A 72 7.12 52.93 -10.10
N GLU A 73 6.04 52.48 -10.75
CA GLU A 73 5.46 51.16 -10.51
C GLU A 73 6.43 50.03 -10.92
N LEU A 74 7.15 50.16 -12.04
CA LEU A 74 8.19 49.22 -12.44
C LEU A 74 9.36 49.20 -11.46
N ALA A 75 9.75 50.33 -10.89
CA ALA A 75 10.79 50.39 -9.86
C ALA A 75 10.35 49.68 -8.56
N LYS A 76 9.08 49.85 -8.16
CA LYS A 76 8.49 49.11 -7.02
C LYS A 76 8.41 47.61 -7.30
N ILE A 77 8.00 47.20 -8.50
CA ILE A 77 7.95 45.79 -8.91
C ILE A 77 9.36 45.21 -8.95
N THR A 78 10.35 45.95 -9.46
CA THR A 78 11.74 45.51 -9.52
C THR A 78 12.38 45.43 -8.13
N ALA A 79 12.02 46.32 -7.22
CA ALA A 79 12.45 46.27 -5.81
C ALA A 79 11.81 45.09 -5.04
N ASN A 80 10.62 44.67 -5.43
CA ASN A 80 9.90 43.53 -4.84
C ASN A 80 10.22 42.18 -5.52
N MET A 81 10.96 42.18 -6.63
CA MET A 81 11.41 40.97 -7.30
C MET A 81 12.67 40.45 -6.62
N LEU A 82 12.59 39.21 -6.11
CA LEU A 82 13.79 38.47 -5.67
C LEU A 82 14.86 38.53 -6.75
N SER A 83 16.03 39.02 -6.36
CA SER A 83 17.18 39.16 -7.24
C SER A 83 17.52 37.80 -7.85
N ARG A 84 18.16 37.83 -9.02
CA ARG A 84 18.70 36.60 -9.63
C ARG A 84 19.67 35.87 -8.67
N ALA A 85 20.34 36.63 -7.79
CA ALA A 85 21.17 36.09 -6.73
C ALA A 85 20.35 35.33 -5.68
N ASP A 86 19.29 35.93 -5.14
CA ASP A 86 18.44 35.33 -4.10
C ASP A 86 17.75 34.04 -4.60
N LYS A 87 17.32 34.03 -5.87
CA LYS A 87 16.78 32.80 -6.50
C LYS A 87 17.84 31.70 -6.62
N ALA A 88 19.10 32.07 -6.91
CA ALA A 88 20.20 31.11 -7.01
C ALA A 88 20.58 30.56 -5.62
N GLU A 89 20.51 31.38 -4.58
CA GLU A 89 20.72 30.98 -3.19
C GLU A 89 19.64 30.00 -2.71
N MET A 90 18.36 30.33 -2.91
CA MET A 90 17.24 29.43 -2.57
C MET A 90 17.33 28.09 -3.31
N LEU A 91 17.73 28.09 -4.59
CA LEU A 91 17.94 26.85 -5.34
C LEU A 91 19.15 26.06 -4.82
N ALA A 92 20.19 26.74 -4.32
CA ALA A 92 21.33 26.08 -3.69
C ALA A 92 20.93 25.42 -2.37
N GLU A 93 20.12 26.09 -1.55
CA GLU A 93 19.56 25.54 -0.30
C GLU A 93 18.66 24.33 -0.53
N ILE A 94 17.73 24.40 -1.50
CA ILE A 94 16.89 23.26 -1.88
C ILE A 94 17.77 22.10 -2.37
N ARG A 95 18.82 22.39 -3.13
CA ARG A 95 19.75 21.37 -3.63
C ARG A 95 20.57 20.74 -2.50
N THR A 96 20.96 21.48 -1.46
CA THR A 96 21.64 20.91 -0.29
C THR A 96 20.68 20.06 0.53
N ALA A 97 19.47 20.53 0.80
CA ALA A 97 18.44 19.77 1.51
C ALA A 97 18.11 18.44 0.81
N ILE A 98 17.91 18.46 -0.52
CA ILE A 98 17.67 17.22 -1.29
C ILE A 98 18.88 16.27 -1.20
N ARG A 99 20.12 16.79 -1.22
CA ARG A 99 21.30 15.92 -1.09
C ARG A 99 21.36 15.28 0.29
N GLU A 100 21.03 16.00 1.34
CA GLU A 100 20.99 15.48 2.72
C GLU A 100 19.95 14.36 2.84
N GLU A 101 18.73 14.57 2.34
CA GLU A 101 17.69 13.54 2.30
C GLU A 101 18.12 12.31 1.49
N VAL A 102 18.78 12.50 0.34
CA VAL A 102 19.32 11.40 -0.46
C VAL A 102 20.42 10.64 0.30
N MET A 103 21.24 11.32 1.08
CA MET A 103 22.26 10.66 1.92
C MET A 103 21.62 9.85 3.04
N GLU A 104 20.58 10.37 3.70
CA GLU A 104 19.89 9.64 4.76
C GLU A 104 19.17 8.40 4.20
N VAL A 105 18.48 8.53 3.06
CA VAL A 105 17.86 7.37 2.37
C VAL A 105 18.91 6.33 1.97
N ARG A 106 20.10 6.74 1.51
CA ARG A 106 21.18 5.80 1.19
C ARG A 106 21.70 5.05 2.42
N LYS A 107 21.80 5.75 3.55
CA LYS A 107 22.19 5.16 4.84
C LYS A 107 21.13 4.18 5.36
N ASP A 108 19.84 4.50 5.19
CA ASP A 108 18.76 3.58 5.52
C ASP A 108 18.79 2.34 4.63
N LEU A 109 19.11 2.49 3.34
CA LEU A 109 19.25 1.37 2.42
C LEU A 109 20.38 0.43 2.84
N THR A 110 21.57 0.95 3.16
CA THR A 110 22.70 0.11 3.60
C THR A 110 22.43 -0.55 4.95
N ALA A 111 21.76 0.13 5.88
CA ALA A 111 21.33 -0.47 7.14
C ALA A 111 20.32 -1.61 6.93
N LEU A 112 19.40 -1.44 5.97
CA LEU A 112 18.44 -2.48 5.61
C LEU A 112 19.12 -3.67 4.93
N GLU A 113 20.07 -3.43 4.03
CA GLU A 113 20.89 -4.47 3.39
C GLU A 113 21.64 -5.31 4.44
N GLN A 114 22.34 -4.68 5.38
CA GLN A 114 23.02 -5.37 6.47
C GLN A 114 22.06 -6.19 7.34
N ARG A 115 20.87 -5.67 7.61
CA ARG A 115 19.85 -6.39 8.38
C ARG A 115 19.29 -7.58 7.62
N VAL A 116 19.12 -7.47 6.30
CA VAL A 116 18.72 -8.59 5.45
C VAL A 116 19.80 -9.66 5.45
N GLU A 117 21.08 -9.29 5.26
CA GLU A 117 22.19 -10.24 5.29
C GLU A 117 22.29 -10.98 6.63
N ALA A 118 22.15 -10.27 7.75
CA ALA A 118 22.10 -10.89 9.07
C ALA A 118 20.92 -11.87 9.23
N LEU A 119 19.73 -11.49 8.78
CA LEU A 119 18.55 -12.36 8.82
C LEU A 119 18.68 -13.57 7.89
N GLU A 120 19.34 -13.42 6.75
CA GLU A 120 19.62 -14.51 5.81
C GLU A 120 20.65 -15.48 6.38
N ALA A 121 21.70 -14.99 7.04
CA ALA A 121 22.68 -15.82 7.75
C ALA A 121 22.04 -16.62 8.90
N ASP A 122 21.24 -15.97 9.74
CA ASP A 122 20.46 -16.62 10.81
C ASP A 122 19.51 -17.68 10.25
N ARG A 123 18.87 -17.38 9.11
CA ARG A 123 17.97 -18.31 8.42
C ARG A 123 18.74 -19.50 7.86
N ALA A 124 19.90 -19.31 7.24
CA ALA A 124 20.73 -20.39 6.71
C ALA A 124 21.16 -21.37 7.82
N GLN A 125 21.62 -20.85 8.95
CA GLN A 125 22.01 -21.65 10.10
C GLN A 125 20.82 -22.39 10.73
N THR A 126 19.68 -21.71 10.87
CA THR A 126 18.44 -22.31 11.40
C THR A 126 17.90 -23.41 10.49
N VAL A 127 17.94 -23.22 9.16
CA VAL A 127 17.50 -24.22 8.18
C VAL A 127 18.35 -25.48 8.24
N GLN A 128 19.68 -25.35 8.35
CA GLN A 128 20.57 -26.51 8.51
C GLN A 128 20.26 -27.31 9.78
N HIS A 129 20.04 -26.63 10.90
CA HIS A 129 19.70 -27.30 12.17
C HIS A 129 18.32 -28.01 12.14
N GLN A 130 17.35 -27.46 11.39
CA GLN A 130 16.03 -28.05 11.24
C GLN A 130 15.99 -29.24 10.27
N GLN A 131 16.76 -29.21 9.18
CA GLN A 131 16.88 -30.36 8.28
C GLN A 131 17.47 -31.59 9.00
N ALA A 132 18.31 -31.38 10.00
CA ALA A 132 18.88 -32.45 10.80
C ALA A 132 17.91 -33.09 11.81
N THR A 133 16.75 -32.46 12.11
CA THR A 133 15.86 -32.88 13.20
C THR A 133 14.44 -33.28 12.78
N ASP A 134 13.94 -32.82 11.62
CA ASP A 134 12.62 -33.19 11.08
C ASP A 134 12.78 -33.60 9.60
N THR A 135 12.70 -34.90 9.27
CA THR A 135 12.71 -35.36 7.87
C THR A 135 11.48 -34.79 7.15
N ALA A 136 11.68 -34.11 6.02
CA ALA A 136 10.61 -33.42 5.29
C ALA A 136 9.45 -34.34 4.88
N THR A 137 9.77 -35.60 4.55
CA THR A 137 8.85 -36.67 4.16
C THR A 137 7.79 -36.93 5.22
N THR A 138 8.20 -37.02 6.50
CA THR A 138 7.26 -37.26 7.61
C THR A 138 6.23 -36.14 7.73
N ARG A 139 6.59 -34.88 7.45
CA ARG A 139 5.62 -33.77 7.54
C ARG A 139 4.59 -33.79 6.41
N GLN A 140 4.98 -34.19 5.21
CA GLN A 140 4.04 -34.31 4.09
C GLN A 140 3.03 -35.43 4.37
N GLU A 141 3.48 -36.56 4.90
CA GLU A 141 2.60 -37.67 5.33
C GLU A 141 1.59 -37.20 6.39
N LEU A 142 2.05 -36.49 7.43
CA LEU A 142 1.17 -35.92 8.46
C LEU A 142 0.10 -34.98 7.89
N LEU A 143 0.47 -34.15 6.90
CA LEU A 143 -0.46 -33.22 6.25
C LEU A 143 -1.45 -33.95 5.36
N THR A 144 -1.01 -34.97 4.63
CA THR A 144 -1.86 -35.85 3.82
C THR A 144 -2.90 -36.55 4.69
N ASP A 145 -2.49 -37.12 5.83
CA ASP A 145 -3.41 -37.72 6.82
C ASP A 145 -4.45 -36.69 7.30
N LEU A 146 -3.99 -35.49 7.66
CA LEU A 146 -4.85 -34.42 8.16
C LEU A 146 -5.86 -33.96 7.10
N PHE A 147 -5.41 -33.74 5.86
CA PHE A 147 -6.31 -33.31 4.79
C PHE A 147 -7.30 -34.40 4.41
N THR A 148 -6.89 -35.67 4.46
CA THR A 148 -7.77 -36.81 4.24
C THR A 148 -8.82 -36.90 5.33
N HIS A 149 -8.45 -36.68 6.58
CA HIS A 149 -9.39 -36.57 7.70
C HIS A 149 -10.41 -35.43 7.51
N ILE A 150 -9.97 -34.27 7.01
CA ILE A 150 -10.83 -33.10 6.78
C ILE A 150 -11.77 -33.33 5.58
N LEU A 151 -11.28 -33.91 4.48
CA LEU A 151 -12.05 -34.08 3.24
C LEU A 151 -12.92 -35.35 3.22
N GLY A 152 -12.56 -36.38 3.99
CA GLY A 152 -13.24 -37.68 3.99
C GLY A 152 -13.29 -38.29 2.59
N ASP A 153 -14.49 -38.71 2.16
CA ASP A 153 -14.74 -39.32 0.84
C ASP A 153 -14.39 -38.42 -0.36
N ARG A 154 -14.13 -37.12 -0.13
CA ARG A 154 -13.74 -36.16 -1.17
C ARG A 154 -12.22 -35.99 -1.27
N ALA A 155 -11.45 -36.80 -0.55
CA ALA A 155 -10.00 -36.76 -0.60
C ALA A 155 -9.49 -37.16 -2.00
N PRO A 156 -8.60 -36.37 -2.62
CA PRO A 156 -7.93 -36.77 -3.84
C PRO A 156 -6.85 -37.82 -3.56
N GLU A 157 -6.40 -38.52 -4.61
CA GLU A 157 -5.27 -39.45 -4.53
C GLU A 157 -3.93 -38.74 -4.27
N ASP A 158 -3.77 -37.52 -4.82
CA ASP A 158 -2.59 -36.67 -4.61
C ASP A 158 -3.01 -35.24 -4.21
N TYR A 159 -2.33 -34.72 -3.19
CA TYR A 159 -2.52 -33.37 -2.68
C TYR A 159 -1.60 -32.32 -3.34
N GLY A 160 -0.58 -32.74 -4.09
CA GLY A 160 0.37 -31.83 -4.73
C GLY A 160 1.04 -30.88 -3.74
N ILE A 161 1.57 -31.42 -2.63
CA ILE A 161 2.27 -30.65 -1.60
C ILE A 161 3.69 -30.33 -2.09
N GLU A 162 3.91 -29.10 -2.55
CA GLU A 162 5.21 -28.63 -3.02
C GLU A 162 6.21 -28.50 -1.86
N ARG A 163 5.76 -27.94 -0.73
CA ARG A 163 6.64 -27.62 0.40
C ARG A 163 5.90 -27.70 1.73
N ALA A 164 6.49 -28.38 2.70
CA ALA A 164 5.98 -28.45 4.07
C ALA A 164 7.14 -28.23 5.06
N HIS A 165 7.01 -27.20 5.91
CA HIS A 165 8.02 -26.87 6.91
C HIS A 165 7.42 -26.18 8.13
N ARG A 166 8.12 -26.22 9.27
CA ARG A 166 7.73 -25.47 10.46
C ARG A 166 8.04 -23.98 10.29
N ALA A 167 7.23 -23.12 10.89
CA ALA A 167 7.48 -21.70 10.94
C ALA A 167 8.81 -21.40 11.64
N LEU A 168 9.54 -20.43 11.12
CA LEU A 168 10.87 -20.04 11.58
C LEU A 168 10.81 -19.15 12.85
N ARG A 169 10.13 -19.63 13.88
CA ARG A 169 10.14 -19.02 15.23
C ARG A 169 11.21 -19.70 16.10
N PRO A 170 11.86 -18.98 17.02
CA PRO A 170 12.67 -19.60 18.07
C PRO A 170 11.89 -20.71 18.78
N LEU A 171 12.57 -21.83 19.06
CA LEU A 171 11.97 -22.92 19.81
C LEU A 171 11.80 -22.47 21.27
N SER A 172 10.56 -22.43 21.74
CA SER A 172 10.26 -22.21 23.15
C SER A 172 9.94 -23.56 23.79
N PRO A 173 10.67 -23.99 24.84
CA PRO A 173 10.45 -25.29 25.48
C PRO A 173 9.10 -25.37 26.21
N GLU A 174 8.57 -24.24 26.68
CA GLU A 174 7.28 -24.15 27.39
C GLU A 174 6.15 -23.60 26.51
N GLY A 175 6.45 -23.25 25.25
CA GLY A 175 5.51 -22.63 24.33
C GLY A 175 4.67 -23.63 23.54
N PRO A 176 3.63 -23.16 22.82
CA PRO A 176 2.91 -24.00 21.88
C PRO A 176 3.84 -24.52 20.77
N PRO A 177 3.53 -25.69 20.19
CA PRO A 177 4.31 -26.22 19.08
C PRO A 177 4.34 -25.23 17.91
N ARG A 178 5.45 -25.23 17.17
CA ARG A 178 5.60 -24.35 15.99
C ARG A 178 4.58 -24.71 14.91
N ASP A 179 3.95 -23.68 14.36
CA ASP A 179 3.03 -23.80 13.22
C ASP A 179 3.71 -24.50 12.03
N VAL A 180 2.92 -25.21 11.22
CA VAL A 180 3.39 -25.82 9.97
C VAL A 180 2.87 -25.00 8.80
N ILE A 181 3.78 -24.59 7.93
CA ILE A 181 3.48 -23.90 6.68
C ILE A 181 3.52 -24.92 5.55
N CYS A 182 2.41 -25.02 4.84
CA CYS A 182 2.21 -25.91 3.71
C CYS A 182 1.92 -25.11 2.43
N CYS A 183 2.65 -25.40 1.36
CA CYS A 183 2.40 -24.88 0.01
C CYS A 183 1.79 -26.00 -0.83
N LEU A 184 0.58 -25.74 -1.34
CA LEU A 184 -0.14 -26.63 -2.26
C LEU A 184 -0.04 -26.07 -3.67
N LEU A 185 0.17 -26.95 -4.66
CA LEU A 185 0.23 -26.57 -6.08
C LEU A 185 -1.14 -26.09 -6.59
N SER A 186 -2.24 -26.69 -6.12
CA SER A 186 -3.60 -26.37 -6.57
C SER A 186 -4.31 -25.41 -5.62
N TYR A 187 -4.68 -24.23 -6.15
CA TYR A 187 -5.52 -23.27 -5.42
C TYR A 187 -6.92 -23.84 -5.12
N ALA A 188 -7.50 -24.59 -6.07
CA ALA A 188 -8.83 -25.16 -5.92
C ALA A 188 -8.88 -26.17 -4.77
N LEU A 189 -7.84 -27.02 -4.67
CA LEU A 189 -7.70 -27.98 -3.57
C LEU A 189 -7.52 -27.26 -2.23
N LYS A 190 -6.64 -26.27 -2.17
CA LYS A 190 -6.45 -25.43 -0.98
C LYS A 190 -7.78 -24.82 -0.50
N ASP A 191 -8.55 -24.22 -1.41
CA ASP A 191 -9.82 -23.59 -1.05
C ASP A 191 -10.88 -24.61 -0.64
N GLY A 192 -10.89 -25.80 -1.25
CA GLY A 192 -11.71 -26.94 -0.83
C GLY A 192 -11.43 -27.39 0.60
N ILE A 193 -10.16 -27.65 0.92
CA ILE A 193 -9.71 -28.02 2.27
C ILE A 193 -10.09 -26.93 3.28
N MET A 194 -9.80 -25.66 2.97
CA MET A 194 -10.12 -24.54 3.84
C MET A 194 -11.62 -24.38 4.08
N ARG A 195 -12.46 -24.65 3.06
CA ARG A 195 -13.93 -24.65 3.22
C ARG A 195 -14.40 -25.81 4.12
N ALA A 196 -13.90 -27.02 3.90
CA ALA A 196 -14.23 -28.18 4.73
C ALA A 196 -13.83 -27.96 6.20
N ALA A 197 -12.61 -27.46 6.43
CA ALA A 197 -12.11 -27.11 7.76
C ALA A 197 -13.00 -26.09 8.48
N ARG A 198 -13.43 -25.01 7.80
CA ARG A 198 -14.33 -24.01 8.39
C ARG A 198 -15.71 -24.56 8.74
N ASN A 199 -16.22 -25.52 7.96
CA ASN A 199 -17.51 -26.14 8.22
C ASN A 199 -17.46 -27.06 9.46
N GLN A 200 -16.33 -27.73 9.68
CA GLN A 200 -16.13 -28.58 10.86
C GLN A 200 -15.92 -27.77 12.15
N GLN A 201 -15.40 -26.54 12.06
CA GLN A 201 -15.08 -25.60 13.15
C GLN A 201 -14.04 -26.09 14.17
N ASN A 202 -14.08 -27.35 14.59
CA ASN A 202 -13.18 -27.97 15.55
C ASN A 202 -12.64 -29.28 14.98
N ILE A 203 -11.42 -29.26 14.45
CA ILE A 203 -10.80 -30.41 13.80
C ILE A 203 -9.99 -31.16 14.85
N ALA A 204 -10.55 -32.25 15.36
CA ALA A 204 -9.84 -33.18 16.23
C ALA A 204 -9.00 -34.12 15.36
N PHE A 205 -7.69 -34.02 15.45
CA PHE A 205 -6.76 -34.84 14.68
C PHE A 205 -5.75 -35.48 15.62
N ARG A 206 -5.71 -36.82 15.61
CA ARG A 206 -4.96 -37.62 16.59
C ARG A 206 -5.37 -37.24 18.01
N ASP A 207 -4.43 -36.83 18.86
CA ASP A 207 -4.67 -36.49 20.26
C ASP A 207 -4.88 -34.98 20.51
N GLY A 208 -5.03 -34.18 19.44
CA GLY A 208 -5.07 -32.72 19.54
C GLY A 208 -6.13 -32.05 18.68
N GLN A 209 -6.37 -30.76 18.97
CA GLN A 209 -7.17 -29.88 18.11
C GLN A 209 -6.25 -29.10 17.18
N VAL A 210 -6.58 -29.11 15.89
CA VAL A 210 -5.82 -28.43 14.85
C VAL A 210 -6.68 -27.32 14.25
N SER A 211 -6.06 -26.17 14.00
CA SER A 211 -6.71 -25.04 13.33
C SER A 211 -5.97 -24.70 12.04
N LEU A 212 -6.72 -24.54 10.95
CA LEU A 212 -6.17 -24.18 9.65
C LEU A 212 -6.43 -22.70 9.37
N TYR A 213 -5.37 -21.97 9.04
CA TYR A 213 -5.43 -20.56 8.67
C TYR A 213 -4.78 -20.33 7.32
N GLN A 214 -5.28 -19.32 6.59
CA GLN A 214 -4.63 -18.87 5.38
C GLN A 214 -3.39 -18.05 5.74
N ASP A 215 -2.29 -18.29 5.03
CA ASP A 215 -1.10 -17.45 5.10
C ASP A 215 -1.39 -16.08 4.45
N LEU A 216 -1.34 -15.02 5.26
CA LEU A 216 -1.67 -13.66 4.87
C LEU A 216 -0.54 -12.73 5.29
N SER A 217 -0.24 -11.73 4.46
CA SER A 217 0.78 -10.75 4.77
C SER A 217 0.47 -9.98 6.06
N ALA A 218 1.52 -9.53 6.76
CA ALA A 218 1.39 -8.75 7.99
C ALA A 218 0.49 -7.51 7.79
N LEU A 219 0.65 -6.80 6.67
CA LEU A 219 -0.19 -5.65 6.30
C LEU A 219 -1.67 -6.03 6.16
N THR A 220 -1.98 -7.18 5.56
CA THR A 220 -3.36 -7.67 5.44
C THR A 220 -3.95 -7.99 6.81
N LEU A 221 -3.17 -8.62 7.69
CA LEU A 221 -3.59 -8.95 9.04
C LEU A 221 -3.81 -7.69 9.88
N GLU A 222 -2.95 -6.69 9.75
CA GLU A 222 -3.08 -5.40 10.41
C GLU A 222 -4.33 -4.64 9.95
N ALA A 223 -4.57 -4.56 8.64
CA ALA A 223 -5.78 -3.96 8.10
C ALA A 223 -7.06 -4.68 8.60
N ARG A 224 -7.03 -6.02 8.71
CA ARG A 224 -8.14 -6.79 9.31
C ARG A 224 -8.32 -6.50 10.80
N ARG A 225 -7.21 -6.28 11.54
CA ARG A 225 -7.25 -5.88 12.95
C ARG A 225 -7.85 -4.49 13.11
N ALA A 226 -7.52 -3.54 12.23
CA ALA A 226 -8.10 -2.20 12.26
C ALA A 226 -9.63 -2.21 12.08
N LEU A 227 -10.15 -3.13 11.26
CA LEU A 227 -11.59 -3.32 11.05
C LEU A 227 -12.28 -4.23 12.09
N ARG A 228 -11.59 -4.66 13.15
CA ARG A 228 -12.21 -5.44 14.25
C ARG A 228 -13.44 -4.76 14.86
N PRO A 229 -13.43 -3.45 15.18
CA PRO A 229 -14.60 -2.78 15.73
C PRO A 229 -15.82 -2.86 14.79
N VAL A 230 -15.61 -2.71 13.47
CA VAL A 230 -16.67 -2.82 12.46
C VAL A 230 -17.23 -4.25 12.40
N THR A 231 -16.35 -5.26 12.35
CA THR A 231 -16.78 -6.67 12.31
C THR A 231 -17.47 -7.14 13.59
N ALA A 232 -17.10 -6.59 14.75
CA ALA A 232 -17.77 -6.88 16.02
C ALA A 232 -19.24 -6.46 15.97
N ILE A 233 -19.54 -5.26 15.46
CA ILE A 233 -20.91 -4.76 15.35
C ILE A 233 -21.69 -5.50 14.25
N LEU A 234 -21.04 -5.84 13.13
CA LEU A 234 -21.65 -6.69 12.10
C LEU A 234 -22.11 -8.03 12.69
N ARG A 235 -21.28 -8.64 13.55
CA ARG A 235 -21.61 -9.90 14.25
C ARG A 235 -22.74 -9.71 15.26
N GLU A 236 -22.72 -8.64 16.05
CA GLU A 236 -23.78 -8.31 17.02
C GLU A 236 -25.15 -8.17 16.33
N ARG A 237 -25.17 -7.49 15.18
CA ARG A 237 -26.39 -7.28 14.38
C ARG A 237 -26.73 -8.44 13.45
N ARG A 238 -25.99 -9.55 13.52
CA ARG A 238 -26.15 -10.75 12.68
C ARG A 238 -26.15 -10.45 11.18
N ILE A 239 -25.39 -9.44 10.75
CA ILE A 239 -25.21 -9.09 9.34
C ILE A 239 -24.14 -10.03 8.75
N PRO A 240 -24.46 -10.85 7.75
CA PRO A 240 -23.49 -11.76 7.16
C PRO A 240 -22.42 -10.98 6.41
N TYR A 241 -21.16 -11.29 6.70
CA TYR A 241 -20.01 -10.66 6.07
C TYR A 241 -18.94 -11.69 5.70
N LYS A 242 -18.07 -11.32 4.76
CA LYS A 242 -16.93 -12.11 4.32
C LYS A 242 -15.72 -11.24 4.01
N TRP A 243 -14.54 -11.81 4.15
CA TRP A 243 -13.28 -11.20 3.73
C TRP A 243 -12.97 -11.60 2.29
N GLY A 244 -12.62 -10.64 1.44
CA GLY A 244 -12.07 -10.88 0.11
C GLY A 244 -10.54 -10.75 0.09
N PHE A 245 -9.91 -11.45 -0.85
CA PHE A 245 -8.47 -11.38 -1.11
C PHE A 245 -8.13 -10.19 -2.04
N PRO A 246 -6.97 -9.53 -1.87
CA PRO A 246 -6.05 -9.64 -0.73
C PRO A 246 -6.65 -9.05 0.54
N PHE A 247 -7.34 -7.91 0.42
CA PHE A 247 -8.05 -7.26 1.51
C PHE A 247 -9.33 -6.57 1.01
N SER A 248 -10.49 -7.05 1.44
CA SER A 248 -11.76 -6.31 1.39
C SER A 248 -12.73 -6.88 2.42
N LEU A 249 -13.53 -6.02 3.06
CA LEU A 249 -14.62 -6.46 3.92
C LEU A 249 -15.94 -6.28 3.17
N GLN A 250 -16.68 -7.37 2.95
CA GLN A 250 -17.96 -7.37 2.25
C GLN A 250 -19.06 -7.77 3.21
N ALA A 251 -20.11 -6.96 3.35
CA ALA A 251 -21.28 -7.30 4.16
C ALA A 251 -22.55 -7.21 3.32
N ARG A 252 -23.49 -8.12 3.56
CA ARG A 252 -24.76 -8.17 2.85
C ARG A 252 -25.87 -7.56 3.69
N VAL A 253 -26.51 -6.54 3.16
CA VAL A 253 -27.68 -5.88 3.75
C VAL A 253 -28.81 -5.97 2.75
N GLY A 254 -29.86 -6.73 3.09
CA GLY A 254 -30.91 -7.10 2.13
C GLY A 254 -30.35 -7.89 0.93
N GLN A 255 -30.52 -7.34 -0.27
CA GLN A 255 -30.03 -7.93 -1.52
C GLN A 255 -28.69 -7.35 -2.00
N THR A 256 -28.15 -6.34 -1.32
CA THR A 256 -26.96 -5.63 -1.78
C THR A 256 -25.74 -5.96 -0.95
N TRP A 257 -24.60 -6.16 -1.62
CA TRP A 257 -23.30 -6.28 -0.97
C TRP A 257 -22.65 -4.91 -0.91
N HIS A 258 -22.26 -4.51 0.30
CA HIS A 258 -21.44 -3.32 0.53
C HIS A 258 -20.01 -3.77 0.80
N ILE A 259 -19.05 -3.01 0.28
CA ILE A 259 -17.63 -3.40 0.30
C ILE A 259 -16.81 -2.24 0.86
N ILE A 260 -15.88 -2.55 1.76
CA ILE A 260 -14.79 -1.69 2.19
C ILE A 260 -13.51 -2.24 1.57
N ARG A 261 -12.87 -1.47 0.68
CA ARG A 261 -11.52 -1.74 0.17
C ARG A 261 -10.53 -0.72 0.70
N TRP A 262 -10.98 0.53 0.83
CA TRP A 262 -10.17 1.67 1.24
C TRP A 262 -10.77 2.39 2.44
N PRO A 263 -9.97 3.12 3.24
CA PRO A 263 -10.47 3.92 4.36
C PRO A 263 -11.60 4.88 3.96
N ALA A 264 -11.52 5.43 2.74
CA ALA A 264 -12.54 6.30 2.17
C ALA A 264 -13.92 5.62 1.98
N ASP A 265 -13.98 4.28 1.88
CA ASP A 265 -15.24 3.54 1.72
C ASP A 265 -16.00 3.42 3.04
N VAL A 266 -15.33 3.59 4.18
CA VAL A 266 -15.90 3.35 5.52
C VAL A 266 -17.14 4.19 5.77
N PRO A 267 -17.16 5.52 5.55
CA PRO A 267 -18.34 6.31 5.86
C PRO A 267 -19.54 5.90 5.01
N ARG A 268 -19.32 5.56 3.74
CA ARG A 268 -20.36 5.06 2.84
C ARG A 268 -20.89 3.70 3.31
N PHE A 269 -20.00 2.80 3.71
CA PHE A 269 -20.35 1.48 4.20
C PHE A 269 -21.16 1.55 5.50
N LEU A 270 -20.74 2.37 6.47
CA LEU A 270 -21.44 2.52 7.75
C LEU A 270 -22.87 3.06 7.54
N ARG A 271 -23.04 4.07 6.66
CA ARG A 271 -24.36 4.58 6.28
C ARG A 271 -25.23 3.49 5.64
N ALA A 272 -24.70 2.77 4.67
CA ALA A 272 -25.45 1.74 3.95
C ALA A 272 -25.84 0.54 4.84
N THR A 273 -25.01 0.22 5.83
CA THR A 273 -25.25 -0.86 6.79
C THR A 273 -26.01 -0.40 8.05
N SER A 274 -26.40 0.88 8.10
CA SER A 274 -27.04 1.52 9.25
C SER A 274 -26.25 1.35 10.56
N LEU A 275 -24.93 1.19 10.48
CA LEU A 275 -24.03 1.01 11.61
C LEU A 275 -23.70 2.36 12.27
N PRO A 276 -23.42 2.39 13.59
CA PRO A 276 -22.99 3.62 14.25
C PRO A 276 -21.65 4.10 13.67
N ALA A 277 -21.34 5.38 13.85
CA ALA A 277 -20.03 5.91 13.50
C ALA A 277 -18.96 5.22 14.37
N VAL A 278 -18.00 4.56 13.72
CA VAL A 278 -16.90 3.84 14.39
C VAL A 278 -15.59 4.48 13.98
N THR A 279 -14.78 4.86 14.97
CA THR A 279 -13.42 5.31 14.74
C THR A 279 -12.53 4.11 14.43
N ILE A 280 -11.99 4.05 13.22
CA ILE A 280 -11.00 3.05 12.82
C ILE A 280 -9.63 3.68 13.02
N SER A 281 -8.92 3.26 14.06
CA SER A 281 -7.56 3.74 14.33
C SER A 281 -6.54 3.01 13.45
N ASN A 282 -5.56 3.74 12.94
CA ASN A 282 -4.33 3.23 12.31
C ASN A 282 -4.52 2.37 11.04
N TRP A 283 -5.61 2.55 10.28
CA TRP A 283 -5.73 1.86 9.00
C TRP A 283 -4.94 2.57 7.89
N VAL A 284 -3.67 2.18 7.73
CA VAL A 284 -2.80 2.64 6.64
C VAL A 284 -2.74 1.55 5.56
N LEU A 285 -3.50 1.73 4.48
CA LEU A 285 -3.23 1.04 3.21
C LEU A 285 -2.56 2.07 2.31
N GLU A 286 -1.24 2.18 2.35
CA GLU A 286 -0.57 3.20 1.55
C GLU A 286 -0.62 2.87 0.05
N ARG A 287 -0.92 3.94 -0.70
CA ARG A 287 -0.89 4.17 -2.15
C ARG A 287 -1.96 3.48 -3.00
N GLN A 288 -3.04 4.22 -3.22
CA GLN A 288 -3.66 4.21 -4.55
C GLN A 288 -2.58 4.64 -5.57
N PRO A 289 -2.38 3.90 -6.69
CA PRO A 289 -1.91 4.57 -7.88
C PRO A 289 -2.99 5.60 -8.23
N GLN A 290 -2.65 6.89 -8.09
CA GLN A 290 -3.44 7.98 -8.63
C GLN A 290 -3.50 7.73 -10.14
N HIS A 291 -4.60 7.17 -10.63
CA HIS A 291 -4.87 7.21 -12.07
C HIS A 291 -4.94 8.71 -12.42
N PRO A 292 -4.10 9.22 -13.34
CA PRO A 292 -4.28 10.57 -13.82
C PRO A 292 -5.70 10.67 -14.36
N ARG A 293 -6.49 11.58 -13.77
CA ARG A 293 -7.85 11.88 -14.23
C ARG A 293 -7.76 12.10 -15.74
N ALA A 294 -8.55 11.34 -16.48
CA ALA A 294 -8.77 11.61 -17.89
C ALA A 294 -9.07 13.10 -18.02
N VAL A 295 -8.17 13.80 -18.71
CA VAL A 295 -8.39 15.17 -19.15
C VAL A 295 -9.62 15.07 -20.03
N SER A 296 -10.78 15.46 -19.49
CA SER A 296 -11.96 15.69 -20.30
C SER A 296 -11.64 16.93 -21.13
N ASP A 297 -11.16 16.69 -22.34
CA ASP A 297 -11.05 17.72 -23.34
C ASP A 297 -12.39 18.39 -23.55
N ARG A 298 -12.28 19.70 -23.74
CA ARG A 298 -13.32 20.71 -23.82
C ARG A 298 -14.27 20.51 -25.03
N PRO A 299 -15.43 21.21 -25.01
CA PRO A 299 -16.50 21.06 -25.99
C PRO A 299 -16.26 21.87 -27.27
N GLY A 300 -16.93 21.45 -28.35
CA GLY A 300 -16.98 22.10 -29.67
C GLY A 300 -16.45 21.13 -30.73
N THR A 301 -17.16 20.77 -31.80
CA THR A 301 -18.12 21.53 -32.59
C THR A 301 -18.90 20.51 -33.43
N GLY A 302 -20.21 20.70 -33.55
CA GLY A 302 -21.04 19.87 -34.41
C GLY A 302 -20.70 20.05 -35.88
N LEU A 303 -20.83 18.98 -36.65
CA LEU A 303 -21.13 19.05 -38.07
C LEU A 303 -21.97 17.83 -38.46
N THR A 304 -23.03 18.16 -39.17
CA THR A 304 -24.10 17.36 -39.75
C THR A 304 -23.63 16.30 -40.73
N GLY A 305 -24.36 15.18 -40.84
CA GLY A 305 -24.21 14.28 -41.98
C GLY A 305 -25.23 13.13 -41.96
N SER A 306 -26.18 13.19 -42.90
CA SER A 306 -27.16 12.17 -43.29
C SER A 306 -26.63 10.72 -43.22
N GLY A 307 -27.37 9.73 -42.73
CA GLY A 307 -28.64 9.28 -43.31
C GLY A 307 -28.40 8.18 -44.35
N PHE A 308 -28.50 6.91 -43.95
CA PHE A 308 -28.82 5.83 -44.88
C PHE A 308 -29.52 4.67 -44.15
N ARG A 309 -30.71 4.33 -44.66
CA ARG A 309 -31.57 3.21 -44.24
C ARG A 309 -31.24 1.95 -45.06
N ARG A 310 -31.76 0.82 -44.52
CA ARG A 310 -32.06 -0.50 -45.12
C ARG A 310 -30.96 -1.53 -44.89
N GLY A 311 -31.24 -2.74 -44.43
CA GLY A 311 -32.50 -3.43 -44.11
C GLY A 311 -32.16 -4.78 -43.47
N GLY A 312 -33.09 -5.37 -42.71
CA GLY A 312 -33.10 -6.83 -42.50
C GLY A 312 -33.65 -7.54 -43.75
N PRO A 313 -34.00 -8.84 -43.69
CA PRO A 313 -33.92 -9.76 -42.56
C PRO A 313 -33.28 -11.12 -42.92
N ASP A 314 -33.40 -12.05 -41.97
CA ASP A 314 -33.71 -13.47 -42.18
C ASP A 314 -32.59 -14.52 -42.33
N SER A 315 -32.69 -15.51 -41.42
CA SER A 315 -32.73 -16.95 -41.69
C SER A 315 -31.51 -17.83 -41.43
N HIS A 316 -31.75 -18.75 -40.48
CA HIS A 316 -31.52 -20.20 -40.52
C HIS A 316 -30.14 -20.82 -40.18
N GLU A 317 -30.25 -21.86 -39.34
CA GLU A 317 -29.45 -23.12 -39.26
C GLU A 317 -27.99 -22.96 -38.78
N GLU A 318 -27.45 -23.70 -37.80
CA GLU A 318 -27.76 -24.93 -37.05
C GLU A 318 -27.39 -24.76 -35.56
#